data_AF-A0A2J8XQU9-F1
#
_entry.id   AF-A0A2J8XQU9-F1
#
_cell.length_a   1.000
_cell.length_b   1.000
_cell.length_c   1.000
_cell.angle_alpha   90.00
_cell.angle_beta   90.00
_cell.angle_gamma   90.00
#
_symmetry.space_group_name_H-M   'P 1'
#
loop_
_entity.id
_entity.type
_entity.pdbx_description
1 polymer ?
#
loop_
_entity_poly.entity_id
_entity_poly.type
_entity_poly.pdbx_seq_one_letter_code
_entity_poly.pdbx_strand_id
1 'polypeptide(L)'
;MDLSVVRLMFTAFLPDSTGSFTRRLEPVVSDAIYDSKAPNASNLKIVRMDRTAGCVTGGEEIYLLCDKVQKDDIQIRFYEEEENGGVWEGFGDFSPTDVHRQFAIVFKTPKYKDVNITKPASVFVQLRRKSDLETSEPKPFLYYPEIKDKEEVQRKRQKLMPNFSDSFGGGSGAGAGGGGMFGSGGGGGGTGSTGP
;
A
#
# COMPACT_ATOMS: atom_id res chain seq x y z
N MET A 1 -39.34 4.66 -1.97
CA MET A 1 -38.79 5.52 -0.91
C MET A 1 -37.41 4.98 -0.59
N ASP A 2 -36.38 5.81 -0.68
CA ASP A 2 -35.02 5.43 -0.31
C ASP A 2 -34.85 5.66 1.21
N LEU A 3 -34.49 4.61 1.94
CA LEU A 3 -34.31 4.66 3.40
C LEU A 3 -32.90 5.08 3.80
N SER A 4 -31.98 5.18 2.84
CA SER A 4 -30.57 5.50 3.07
C SER A 4 -30.24 6.99 2.91
N VAL A 5 -31.20 7.82 2.51
CA VAL A 5 -30.99 9.24 2.28
C VAL A 5 -32.19 10.06 2.74
N VAL A 6 -31.91 11.17 3.42
CA VAL A 6 -32.92 12.16 3.85
C VAL A 6 -32.46 13.57 3.52
N ARG A 7 -33.39 14.52 3.51
CA ARG A 7 -33.10 15.96 3.48
C ARG A 7 -33.89 16.65 4.57
N LEU A 8 -33.31 17.69 5.16
CA LEU A 8 -34.00 18.53 6.13
C LEU A 8 -34.70 19.65 5.39
N MET A 9 -35.97 19.90 5.73
CA MET A 9 -36.72 21.03 5.23
C MET A 9 -36.92 22.03 6.36
N PHE A 10 -36.36 23.23 6.19
CA PHE A 10 -36.49 24.32 7.14
C PHE A 10 -37.63 25.23 6.69
N THR A 11 -38.55 25.53 7.61
CA THR A 11 -39.63 26.49 7.37
C THR A 11 -39.69 27.43 8.55
N ALA A 12 -39.42 28.71 8.30
CA ALA A 12 -39.54 29.75 9.32
C ALA A 12 -40.98 30.27 9.36
N PHE A 13 -41.47 30.51 10.58
CA PHE A 13 -42.76 31.14 10.83
C PHE A 13 -42.52 32.48 11.54
N LEU A 14 -43.07 33.55 10.99
CA LEU A 14 -43.01 34.90 11.56
C LEU A 14 -44.28 35.19 12.37
N PRO A 15 -44.21 36.05 13.40
CA PRO A 15 -45.38 36.45 14.15
C PRO A 15 -46.34 37.26 13.27
N ASP A 16 -47.64 37.04 13.43
CA ASP A 16 -48.72 37.84 12.85
C ASP A 16 -49.06 39.05 13.74
N SER A 17 -50.11 39.79 13.37
CA SER A 17 -50.58 40.96 14.11
C SER A 17 -51.07 40.65 15.53
N THR A 18 -51.33 39.38 15.86
CA THR A 18 -51.71 38.93 17.20
C THR A 18 -50.52 38.43 18.02
N GLY A 19 -49.32 38.41 17.43
CA GLY A 19 -48.11 37.86 18.02
C GLY A 19 -47.95 36.34 17.82
N SER A 20 -48.87 35.67 17.12
CA SER A 20 -48.83 34.23 16.87
C SER A 20 -47.94 33.91 15.66
N PHE A 21 -47.09 32.88 15.74
CA PHE A 21 -46.16 32.51 14.65
C PHE A 21 -46.86 31.71 13.54
N THR A 22 -47.65 32.38 12.70
CA THR A 22 -48.47 31.75 11.65
C THR A 22 -48.00 32.10 10.24
N ARG A 23 -47.18 33.15 10.06
CA ARG A 23 -46.75 33.61 8.73
C ARG A 23 -45.56 32.79 8.23
N ARG A 24 -45.84 31.81 7.39
CA ARG A 24 -44.86 30.90 6.79
C ARG A 24 -43.98 31.60 5.74
N LEU A 25 -42.66 31.43 5.82
CA LEU A 25 -41.73 31.76 4.74
C LEU A 25 -41.53 30.58 3.79
N GLU A 26 -40.94 30.85 2.62
CA GLU A 26 -40.64 29.79 1.66
C GLU A 26 -39.68 28.75 2.27
N PRO A 27 -39.97 27.45 2.18
CA PRO A 27 -39.12 26.42 2.74
C PRO A 27 -37.79 26.35 2.02
N VAL A 28 -36.73 26.04 2.76
CA VAL A 28 -35.41 25.77 2.21
C VAL A 28 -35.04 24.33 2.56
N VAL A 29 -34.54 23.58 1.58
CA VAL A 29 -34.16 22.18 1.72
C VAL A 29 -32.65 22.07 1.80
N SER A 30 -32.14 21.29 2.75
CA SER A 30 -30.70 21.02 2.89
C SER A 30 -30.17 20.14 1.76
N ASP A 31 -28.84 20.01 1.73
CA ASP A 31 -28.19 18.91 1.02
C ASP A 31 -28.66 17.55 1.55
N ALA A 32 -28.44 16.51 0.73
CA ALA A 32 -28.76 15.13 1.08
C ALA A 32 -27.86 14.62 2.22
N ILE A 33 -28.47 14.01 3.23
CA ILE A 33 -27.81 13.35 4.34
C ILE A 33 -27.94 11.85 4.14
N TYR A 34 -26.80 11.16 4.06
CA TYR A 34 -26.75 9.72 3.81
C TYR A 34 -26.53 8.93 5.10
N ASP A 35 -27.19 7.77 5.21
CA ASP A 35 -26.98 6.84 6.31
C ASP A 35 -25.61 6.15 6.19
N SER A 36 -24.72 6.41 7.14
CA SER A 36 -23.40 5.78 7.22
C SER A 36 -23.41 4.24 7.29
N LYS A 37 -24.56 3.62 7.64
CA LYS A 37 -24.74 2.17 7.64
C LYS A 37 -25.22 1.63 6.28
N ALA A 38 -25.65 2.51 5.38
CA ALA A 38 -26.02 2.12 4.04
C ALA A 38 -24.78 1.61 3.28
N PRO A 39 -24.89 0.54 2.47
CA PRO A 39 -23.75 -0.08 1.81
C PRO A 39 -23.00 0.82 0.82
N ASN A 40 -23.64 1.90 0.37
CA ASN A 40 -23.18 2.88 -0.62
C ASN A 40 -22.77 4.23 0.00
N ALA A 41 -22.87 4.39 1.33
CA ALA A 41 -22.47 5.60 2.05
C ALA A 41 -21.58 5.25 3.27
N SER A 42 -20.95 4.08 3.24
CA SER A 42 -20.05 3.63 4.30
C SER A 42 -18.76 4.45 4.31
N ASN A 43 -18.38 4.94 5.49
CA ASN A 43 -17.16 5.73 5.64
C ASN A 43 -15.95 4.91 5.15
N LEU A 44 -15.18 5.48 4.21
CA LEU A 44 -14.02 4.80 3.65
C LEU A 44 -12.83 4.96 4.58
N LYS A 45 -12.15 3.86 4.90
CA LYS A 45 -10.97 3.88 5.77
C LYS A 45 -9.97 2.80 5.42
N ILE A 46 -8.71 3.21 5.26
CA ILE A 46 -7.57 2.29 5.21
C ILE A 46 -7.17 1.97 6.65
N VAL A 47 -7.31 0.71 7.04
CA VAL A 47 -6.95 0.22 8.39
C VAL A 47 -5.47 -0.10 8.46
N ARG A 48 -4.95 -0.82 7.47
CA ARG A 48 -3.53 -1.23 7.40
C ARG A 48 -3.13 -1.54 5.95
N MET A 49 -1.87 -1.31 5.64
CA MET A 49 -1.22 -1.79 4.42
C MET A 49 -0.05 -2.68 4.83
N ASP A 50 0.20 -3.75 4.09
CA ASP A 50 1.36 -4.63 4.32
C ASP A 50 2.68 -3.95 3.91
N ARG A 51 2.64 -3.14 2.85
CA ARG A 51 3.76 -2.32 2.35
C ARG A 51 3.35 -0.86 2.24
N THR A 52 4.22 0.02 2.71
CA THR A 52 4.07 1.49 2.63
C THR A 52 5.17 2.13 1.78
N ALA A 53 5.89 1.32 0.99
CA ALA A 53 6.90 1.78 0.06
C ALA A 53 6.99 0.80 -1.12
N GLY A 54 7.41 1.31 -2.28
CA GLY A 54 7.54 0.51 -3.49
C GLY A 54 8.42 1.15 -4.55
N CYS A 55 8.77 0.38 -5.58
CA CYS A 55 9.59 0.85 -6.68
C CYS A 55 8.80 1.78 -7.60
N VAL A 56 9.44 2.82 -8.10
CA VAL A 56 8.86 3.77 -9.08
C VAL A 56 8.30 3.13 -10.34
N THR A 57 8.76 1.93 -10.70
CA THR A 57 8.25 1.18 -11.84
C THR A 57 6.82 0.67 -11.63
N GLY A 58 6.35 0.58 -10.39
CA GLY A 58 5.04 0.04 -10.03
C GLY A 58 4.96 -1.48 -10.21
N GLY A 59 3.74 -2.02 -10.19
CA GLY A 59 3.46 -3.44 -10.40
C GLY A 59 3.69 -4.34 -9.18
N GLU A 60 4.04 -3.77 -8.03
CA GLU A 60 4.21 -4.52 -6.79
C GLU A 60 2.87 -4.79 -6.13
N GLU A 61 2.66 -6.04 -5.73
CA GLU A 61 1.43 -6.46 -5.05
C GLU A 61 1.42 -5.96 -3.59
N ILE A 62 0.30 -5.37 -3.19
CA ILE A 62 0.04 -4.84 -1.85
C ILE A 62 -1.28 -5.41 -1.33
N TYR A 63 -1.27 -5.80 -0.05
CA TYR A 63 -2.45 -6.22 0.70
C TYR A 63 -2.92 -5.06 1.58
N LEU A 64 -4.10 -4.54 1.25
CA LEU A 64 -4.72 -3.42 1.95
C LEU A 64 -5.93 -3.90 2.73
N LEU A 65 -5.93 -3.69 4.04
CA LEU A 65 -7.06 -3.90 4.93
C LEU A 65 -7.85 -2.60 5.08
N CYS A 66 -9.17 -2.67 4.93
CA CYS A 66 -10.06 -1.51 4.96
C CYS A 66 -11.39 -1.82 5.66
N ASP A 67 -12.12 -0.76 5.98
CA ASP A 67 -13.53 -0.89 6.33
C ASP A 67 -14.37 -1.29 5.10
N LYS A 68 -15.66 -1.56 5.30
CA LYS A 68 -16.53 -2.17 4.29
C LYS A 68 -16.58 -1.34 3.00
N VAL A 69 -16.20 -1.96 1.87
CA VAL A 69 -16.25 -1.39 0.51
C VAL A 69 -17.12 -2.21 -0.44
N GLN A 70 -17.57 -1.59 -1.53
CA GLN A 70 -18.24 -2.28 -2.64
C GLN A 70 -17.22 -2.54 -3.76
N LYS A 71 -17.04 -3.81 -4.16
CA LYS A 71 -16.00 -4.21 -5.13
C LYS A 71 -16.12 -3.52 -6.50
N ASP A 72 -17.34 -3.20 -6.91
CA ASP A 72 -17.62 -2.60 -8.22
C ASP A 72 -17.53 -1.05 -8.18
N ASP A 73 -17.54 -0.46 -6.98
CA ASP A 73 -17.61 1.00 -6.75
C ASP A 73 -16.43 1.52 -5.91
N ILE A 74 -15.28 0.86 -5.98
CA ILE A 74 -14.07 1.26 -5.24
C ILE A 74 -12.86 1.37 -6.16
N GLN A 75 -11.97 2.32 -5.87
CA GLN A 75 -10.65 2.43 -6.47
C GLN A 75 -9.62 2.89 -5.42
N ILE A 76 -8.35 2.57 -5.66
CA ILE A 76 -7.23 2.99 -4.81
C ILE A 76 -6.48 4.09 -5.55
N ARG A 77 -6.49 5.31 -5.00
CA ARG A 77 -5.87 6.49 -5.59
C ARG A 77 -4.54 6.78 -4.91
N PHE A 78 -3.49 6.79 -5.69
CA PHE A 78 -2.19 7.35 -5.35
C PHE A 78 -2.15 8.78 -5.86
N TYR A 79 -1.69 9.72 -5.06
CA TYR A 79 -1.55 11.10 -5.50
C TYR A 79 -0.43 11.85 -4.78
N GLU A 80 0.05 12.90 -5.42
CA GLU A 80 1.03 13.84 -4.88
C GLU A 80 0.60 15.25 -5.28
N GLU A 81 0.62 16.18 -4.33
CA GLU A 81 0.35 17.60 -4.57
C GLU A 81 1.69 18.30 -4.84
N GLU A 82 1.81 18.94 -6.00
CA GLU A 82 2.97 19.75 -6.37
C GLU A 82 2.79 21.20 -5.91
N GLU A 83 3.92 21.88 -5.64
CA GLU A 83 3.93 23.27 -5.15
C GLU A 83 3.31 24.28 -6.15
N ASN A 84 3.29 23.93 -7.44
CA ASN A 84 2.66 24.71 -8.52
C ASN A 84 1.13 24.55 -8.58
N GLY A 85 0.52 23.78 -7.66
CA GLY A 85 -0.91 23.47 -7.66
C GLY A 85 -1.31 22.31 -8.59
N GLY A 86 -0.34 21.65 -9.23
CA GLY A 86 -0.55 20.42 -9.98
C GLY A 86 -0.75 19.23 -9.04
N VAL A 87 -1.54 18.25 -9.47
CA VAL A 87 -1.71 16.99 -8.74
C VAL A 87 -1.40 15.85 -9.68
N TRP A 88 -0.38 15.05 -9.35
CA TRP A 88 -0.21 13.76 -9.98
C TRP A 88 -1.19 12.78 -9.35
N GLU A 89 -1.85 11.96 -10.17
CA GLU A 89 -2.62 10.83 -9.69
C GLU A 89 -2.37 9.55 -10.49
N GLY A 90 -2.41 8.42 -9.80
CA GLY A 90 -2.34 7.08 -10.36
C GLY A 90 -3.28 6.14 -9.61
N PHE A 91 -3.75 5.09 -10.27
CA PHE A 91 -4.70 4.13 -9.67
C PHE A 91 -4.05 2.77 -9.50
N GLY A 92 -4.24 2.18 -8.31
CA GLY A 92 -3.88 0.79 -8.08
C GLY A 92 -4.64 -0.13 -9.01
N ASP A 93 -3.95 -1.11 -9.59
CA ASP A 93 -4.52 -2.06 -10.53
C ASP A 93 -5.03 -3.31 -9.80
N PHE A 94 -6.32 -3.61 -9.94
CA PHE A 94 -6.98 -4.78 -9.37
C PHE A 94 -8.33 -5.04 -10.06
N SER A 95 -8.80 -6.28 -9.99
CA SER A 95 -10.12 -6.72 -10.44
C SER A 95 -11.11 -6.76 -9.26
N PRO A 96 -12.44 -6.66 -9.50
CA PRO A 96 -13.43 -6.90 -8.45
C PRO A 96 -13.27 -8.23 -7.70
N THR A 97 -12.61 -9.23 -8.31
CA THR A 97 -12.27 -10.52 -7.68
C THR A 97 -11.22 -10.41 -6.59
N ASP A 98 -10.37 -9.39 -6.64
CA ASP A 98 -9.27 -9.18 -5.68
C ASP A 98 -9.74 -8.43 -4.43
N VAL A 99 -11.00 -7.99 -4.42
CA VAL A 99 -11.69 -7.45 -3.24
C VAL A 99 -12.19 -8.60 -2.38
N HIS A 100 -11.41 -8.95 -1.36
CA HIS A 100 -11.71 -10.04 -0.46
C HIS A 100 -12.76 -9.63 0.58
N ARG A 101 -13.96 -10.20 0.43
CA ARG A 101 -15.07 -10.10 1.40
C ARG A 101 -15.41 -8.66 1.82
N GLN A 102 -15.19 -7.67 0.96
CA GLN A 102 -15.43 -6.24 1.23
C GLN A 102 -14.51 -5.57 2.26
N PHE A 103 -13.52 -6.27 2.82
CA PHE A 103 -12.67 -5.75 3.91
C PHE A 103 -11.17 -5.79 3.61
N ALA A 104 -10.78 -6.38 2.48
CA ALA A 104 -9.41 -6.31 2.00
C ALA A 104 -9.38 -6.20 0.48
N ILE A 105 -8.34 -5.57 -0.04
CA ILE A 105 -8.08 -5.44 -1.46
C ILE A 105 -6.63 -5.84 -1.71
N VAL A 106 -6.42 -6.76 -2.65
CA VAL A 106 -5.10 -7.04 -3.21
C VAL A 106 -4.99 -6.27 -4.51
N PHE A 107 -3.94 -5.47 -4.66
CA PHE A 107 -3.77 -4.63 -5.84
C PHE A 107 -2.28 -4.47 -6.19
N LYS A 108 -2.00 -4.01 -7.40
CA LYS A 108 -0.66 -3.64 -7.85
C LYS A 108 -0.47 -2.14 -7.86
N THR A 109 0.67 -1.67 -7.38
CA THR A 109 1.02 -0.25 -7.37
C THR A 109 1.03 0.34 -8.79
N PRO A 110 0.51 1.57 -8.98
CA PRO A 110 0.67 2.26 -10.25
C PRO A 110 2.15 2.61 -10.47
N LYS A 111 2.53 2.81 -11.74
CA LYS A 111 3.83 3.39 -12.08
C LYS A 111 3.89 4.85 -11.59
N TYR A 112 5.00 5.26 -10.99
CA TYR A 112 5.19 6.65 -10.59
C TYR A 112 5.40 7.59 -11.81
N LYS A 113 5.13 8.88 -11.64
CA LYS A 113 5.16 9.89 -12.72
C LYS A 113 6.50 9.93 -13.46
N ASP A 114 7.60 9.84 -12.72
CA ASP A 114 8.96 9.75 -13.24
C ASP A 114 9.67 8.53 -12.65
N VAL A 115 10.13 7.63 -13.51
CA VAL A 115 10.87 6.42 -13.10
C VAL A 115 12.36 6.66 -12.89
N ASN A 116 12.89 7.81 -13.31
CA ASN A 116 14.31 8.11 -13.23
C ASN A 116 14.69 9.01 -12.05
N ILE A 117 13.87 9.03 -10.99
CA ILE A 117 14.21 9.76 -9.77
C ILE A 117 15.50 9.21 -9.14
N THR A 118 16.22 10.07 -8.42
CA THR A 118 17.43 9.69 -7.67
C THR A 118 17.21 9.67 -6.17
N LYS A 119 16.16 10.33 -5.69
CA LYS A 119 15.73 10.38 -4.29
C LYS A 119 14.33 9.79 -4.17
N PRO A 120 13.99 9.19 -3.01
CA PRO A 120 12.64 8.73 -2.76
C PRO A 120 11.61 9.87 -2.85
N ALA A 121 10.42 9.55 -3.37
CA ALA A 121 9.30 10.47 -3.49
C ALA A 121 8.15 10.03 -2.58
N SER A 122 7.68 10.94 -1.72
CA SER A 122 6.56 10.69 -0.81
C SER A 122 5.25 11.05 -1.50
N VAL A 123 4.35 10.08 -1.60
CA VAL A 123 3.00 10.25 -2.13
C VAL A 123 1.98 9.82 -1.09
N PHE A 124 0.70 10.05 -1.38
CA PHE A 124 -0.41 9.59 -0.55
C PHE A 124 -1.22 8.52 -1.26
N VAL A 125 -1.82 7.63 -0.47
CA VAL A 125 -2.72 6.56 -0.90
C VAL A 125 -4.03 6.72 -0.15
N GLN A 126 -5.14 6.67 -0.87
CA GLN A 126 -6.47 6.72 -0.30
C GLN A 126 -7.44 5.83 -1.06
N LEU A 127 -8.49 5.39 -0.38
CA LEU A 127 -9.65 4.80 -1.03
C LEU A 127 -10.50 5.92 -1.63
N ARG A 128 -11.07 5.69 -2.81
CA ARG A 128 -12.04 6.59 -3.43
C ARG A 128 -13.23 5.79 -3.95
N ARG A 129 -14.45 6.16 -3.59
CA ARG A 129 -15.67 5.57 -4.19
C ARG A 129 -15.86 6.15 -5.60
N LYS A 130 -16.26 5.34 -6.58
CA LYS A 130 -16.37 5.81 -7.98
C LYS A 130 -17.65 6.64 -8.21
N SER A 131 -18.72 6.33 -7.48
CA SER A 131 -20.05 6.90 -7.64
C SER A 131 -20.18 8.36 -7.18
N ASP A 132 -19.62 8.70 -6.02
CA ASP A 132 -19.75 10.03 -5.40
C ASP A 132 -18.40 10.71 -5.12
N LEU A 133 -17.29 10.06 -5.49
CA LEU A 133 -15.93 10.54 -5.28
C LEU A 133 -15.56 10.74 -3.80
N GLU A 134 -16.31 10.17 -2.86
CA GLU A 134 -15.94 10.18 -1.43
C GLU A 134 -14.59 9.47 -1.23
N THR A 135 -13.76 10.00 -0.34
CA THR A 135 -12.39 9.52 -0.10
C THR A 135 -12.14 9.19 1.36
N SER A 136 -11.26 8.21 1.61
CA SER A 136 -10.74 7.98 2.96
C SER A 136 -9.68 9.01 3.34
N GLU A 137 -9.35 9.07 4.62
CA GLU A 137 -8.11 9.71 5.09
C GLU A 137 -6.88 9.14 4.34
N PRO A 138 -5.96 9.99 3.88
CA PRO A 138 -4.79 9.56 3.13
C PRO A 138 -3.76 8.87 4.03
N LYS A 139 -3.06 7.89 3.46
CA LYS A 139 -1.91 7.19 4.06
C LYS A 139 -0.64 7.48 3.27
N PRO A 140 0.50 7.76 3.92
CA PRO A 140 1.75 8.00 3.22
C PRO A 140 2.25 6.72 2.55
N PHE A 141 2.82 6.87 1.36
CA PHE A 141 3.50 5.82 0.62
C PHE A 141 4.78 6.38 -0.02
N LEU A 142 5.86 5.61 0.03
CA LEU A 142 7.17 6.07 -0.46
C LEU A 142 7.60 5.33 -1.72
N TYR A 143 7.72 6.05 -2.84
CA TYR A 143 8.37 5.52 -4.03
C TYR A 143 9.88 5.63 -3.92
N TYR A 144 10.60 4.53 -4.15
CA TYR A 144 12.07 4.52 -4.22
C TYR A 144 12.58 4.25 -5.65
N PRO A 145 13.74 4.81 -6.00
CA PRO A 145 14.32 4.67 -7.34
C PRO A 145 14.59 3.20 -7.69
N GLU A 146 14.45 2.87 -8.97
CA GLU A 146 14.82 1.55 -9.47
C GLU A 146 16.35 1.37 -9.33
N ILE A 147 16.76 0.32 -8.61
CA ILE A 147 18.17 -0.04 -8.50
C ILE A 147 18.57 -0.77 -9.80
N LYS A 148 19.09 -0.02 -10.77
CA LYS A 148 19.49 -0.54 -12.09
C LYS A 148 20.68 -1.52 -12.01
N ASP A 149 21.51 -1.42 -10.97
CA ASP A 149 22.72 -2.24 -10.82
C ASP A 149 22.51 -3.50 -9.98
N LYS A 150 22.04 -4.58 -10.62
CA LYS A 150 22.12 -5.93 -10.03
C LYS A 150 23.57 -6.35 -9.73
N GLU A 151 24.52 -5.88 -10.55
CA GLU A 151 25.93 -6.28 -10.49
C GLU A 151 26.71 -5.56 -9.38
N GLU A 152 26.45 -4.26 -9.14
CA GLU A 152 27.15 -3.52 -8.08
C GLU A 152 26.68 -3.91 -6.67
N VAL A 153 25.39 -4.29 -6.53
CA VAL A 153 24.82 -4.83 -5.29
C VAL A 153 25.41 -6.22 -5.00
N GLN A 154 25.57 -7.08 -6.01
CA GLN A 154 26.26 -8.37 -5.85
C GLN A 154 27.74 -8.17 -5.48
N ARG A 155 28.44 -7.23 -6.13
CA ARG A 155 29.82 -6.89 -5.81
C ARG A 155 29.98 -6.39 -4.37
N LYS A 156 29.05 -5.56 -3.87
CA LYS A 156 29.04 -5.09 -2.46
C LYS A 156 28.68 -6.21 -1.48
N ARG A 157 27.80 -7.16 -1.84
CA ARG A 157 27.46 -8.36 -1.03
C ARG A 157 28.57 -9.41 -1.00
N GLN A 158 29.40 -9.50 -2.05
CA GLN A 158 30.53 -10.43 -2.16
C GLN A 158 31.84 -9.90 -1.59
N LYS A 159 31.88 -8.66 -1.08
CA LYS A 159 33.03 -8.19 -0.30
C LYS A 159 33.09 -8.99 1.01
N LEU A 160 33.80 -10.11 0.99
CA LEU A 160 34.38 -10.71 2.19
C LEU A 160 35.09 -9.59 2.95
N MET A 161 34.74 -9.44 4.23
CA MET A 161 35.39 -8.46 5.09
C MET A 161 36.91 -8.61 4.96
N PRO A 162 37.69 -7.53 4.89
CA PRO A 162 39.14 -7.64 4.89
C PRO A 162 39.53 -8.44 6.12
N ASN A 163 40.24 -9.55 5.93
CA ASN A 163 40.88 -10.28 7.00
C ASN A 163 41.62 -9.24 7.85
N PHE A 164 41.14 -8.98 9.06
CA PHE A 164 41.98 -8.39 10.08
C PHE A 164 43.08 -9.42 10.31
N SER A 165 44.21 -9.24 9.63
CA SER A 165 45.39 -10.04 9.84
C SER A 165 45.78 -9.87 11.30
N ASP A 166 45.71 -10.96 12.06
CA ASP A 166 46.30 -11.08 13.39
C ASP A 166 47.78 -10.73 13.31
N SER A 167 48.07 -9.45 13.52
CA SER A 167 49.42 -8.93 13.72
C SER A 167 49.75 -9.05 15.20
N PHE A 168 49.95 -10.28 15.68
CA PHE A 168 50.64 -10.52 16.94
C PHE A 168 51.67 -11.63 16.79
N GLY A 169 52.94 -11.21 16.81
CA GLY A 169 54.01 -11.95 17.48
C GLY A 169 54.55 -13.20 16.78
N GLY A 170 55.68 -13.03 16.11
CA GLY A 170 56.48 -14.11 15.56
C GLY A 170 56.98 -15.13 16.57
N GLY A 171 57.30 -16.32 16.07
CA GLY A 171 57.92 -17.40 16.82
C GLY A 171 58.40 -18.50 15.87
N SER A 172 59.73 -18.55 15.72
CA SER A 172 60.56 -19.61 15.14
C SER A 172 60.02 -21.05 15.24
N GLY A 173 60.22 -21.85 14.20
CA GLY A 173 60.08 -23.31 14.31
C GLY A 173 60.40 -24.04 13.02
N ALA A 174 61.59 -24.63 12.96
CA ALA A 174 62.05 -25.55 11.93
C ALA A 174 61.12 -26.78 11.77
N GLY A 175 61.12 -27.42 10.60
CA GLY A 175 60.55 -28.76 10.48
C GLY A 175 60.36 -29.25 9.05
N ALA A 176 61.27 -30.12 8.63
CA ALA A 176 61.23 -30.86 7.39
C ALA A 176 60.08 -31.89 7.34
N GLY A 177 59.71 -32.28 6.12
CA GLY A 177 59.46 -33.69 5.80
C GLY A 177 58.01 -34.11 5.54
N GLY A 178 57.87 -35.00 4.55
CA GLY A 178 56.96 -36.13 4.67
C GLY A 178 55.90 -36.24 3.58
N GLY A 179 56.10 -37.18 2.66
CA GLY A 179 55.13 -37.57 1.64
C GLY A 179 53.99 -38.49 2.13
N GLY A 180 53.27 -39.07 1.15
CA GLY A 180 52.20 -40.08 1.31
C GLY A 180 50.83 -39.49 0.94
N MET A 181 50.18 -39.74 -0.20
CA MET A 181 49.80 -40.97 -0.92
C MET A 181 48.68 -41.77 -0.22
N PHE A 182 47.90 -42.50 -1.05
CA PHE A 182 46.83 -43.50 -0.76
C PHE A 182 45.55 -42.97 -0.09
N GLY A 183 44.31 -43.36 -0.43
CA GLY A 183 43.71 -44.36 -1.32
C GLY A 183 42.17 -44.18 -1.23
N SER A 184 41.42 -44.30 -2.33
CA SER A 184 40.67 -45.49 -2.74
C SER A 184 39.56 -45.99 -1.79
N GLY A 185 38.35 -46.12 -2.34
CA GLY A 185 37.26 -46.98 -1.87
C GLY A 185 36.04 -46.19 -1.39
N GLY A 186 34.82 -46.38 -1.87
CA GLY A 186 34.22 -47.46 -2.65
C GLY A 186 32.88 -47.87 -2.03
N GLY A 187 31.85 -48.09 -2.85
CA GLY A 187 30.57 -48.75 -2.50
C GLY A 187 29.57 -47.83 -1.81
N GLY A 188 28.36 -47.60 -2.34
CA GLY A 188 27.26 -48.57 -2.51
C GLY A 188 26.38 -48.50 -1.26
N GLY A 189 25.05 -48.45 -1.25
CA GLY A 189 23.95 -48.64 -2.18
C GLY A 189 22.69 -48.88 -1.32
N GLY A 190 21.49 -48.76 -1.89
CA GLY A 190 20.23 -49.28 -1.30
C GLY A 190 19.44 -48.29 -0.43
N THR A 191 18.29 -47.75 -0.86
CA THR A 191 16.93 -48.34 -1.02
C THR A 191 16.05 -48.28 0.23
N GLY A 192 14.83 -47.74 0.01
CA GLY A 192 13.62 -47.96 0.82
C GLY A 192 13.38 -46.88 1.87
N SER A 193 12.15 -46.47 2.20
CA SER A 193 10.81 -46.72 1.67
C SER A 193 9.85 -45.81 2.48
N THR A 194 8.85 -45.25 1.81
CA THR A 194 7.45 -44.99 2.24
C THR A 194 7.09 -44.71 3.72
N GLY A 195 6.46 -43.55 3.90
CA GLY A 195 5.19 -43.36 4.64
C GLY A 195 5.29 -42.86 6.09
N PRO A 196 4.17 -42.43 6.70
CA PRO A 196 2.82 -42.19 6.16
C PRO A 196 2.56 -40.74 5.69
#